data_AF-F2BWY1-F1
#
_entry.id   AF-F2BWY1-F1
#
_cell.length_a   1.000
_cell.length_b   1.000
_cell.length_c   1.000
_cell.angle_alpha   90.00
_cell.angle_beta   90.00
_cell.angle_gamma   90.00
#
_symmetry.space_group_name_H-M   'P 1'
#
loop_
_entity.id
_entity.type
_entity.pdbx_description
1 polymer ?
#
loop_
_entity_poly.entity_id
_entity_poly.type
_entity_poly.pdbx_seq_one_letter_code
_entity_poly.pdbx_strand_id
1 'polypeptide(L)'
;MKHKGGFMDRKLVEVSKIFETSLLDSLFKNNENYKLFILQKSWENIAGSLLAKESFVLKFVNSVLFIQVTNSVWKNQLHMLKKDLLSKINALPYNFNFTDLRFVVGSNFVKRKPFLSIDKVNKNNNLLKNIHSADLDEKEKNQILRWIDSHIKNDDLKEPFKDFMLGLFKIRKGELLSSYTPCFLCSALCPPSKKICVLCENVLERKKKHAIVIILKKKPHLNYNEVNEIFPCSFESFSDARNMLISRYKDKIFKNHDTVDEKKFLLSLLIHKPLQNISDFEVNNALKYIPRSKF
;
A
#
# COMPACT_ATOMS: atom_id res chain seq x y z
N MET A 1 -13.53 -15.39 28.36
CA MET A 1 -14.50 -14.61 27.56
C MET A 1 -14.07 -14.66 26.09
N LYS A 2 -14.75 -15.46 25.25
CA LYS A 2 -14.46 -15.51 23.81
C LYS A 2 -14.95 -14.20 23.18
N HIS A 3 -14.04 -13.38 22.64
CA HIS A 3 -14.39 -12.20 21.86
C HIS A 3 -15.19 -12.63 20.61
N LYS A 4 -16.52 -12.69 20.72
CA LYS A 4 -17.46 -12.77 19.60
C LYS A 4 -17.62 -11.39 18.94
N GLY A 5 -16.52 -10.69 18.70
CA GLY A 5 -16.51 -9.49 17.87
C GLY A 5 -16.22 -9.91 16.45
N GLY A 6 -17.24 -9.97 15.60
CA GLY A 6 -17.05 -10.21 14.16
C GLY A 6 -16.07 -9.19 13.60
N PHE A 7 -15.25 -9.58 12.62
CA PHE A 7 -14.24 -8.72 12.00
C PHE A 7 -14.82 -7.36 11.51
N MET A 8 -16.13 -7.35 11.21
CA MET A 8 -16.92 -6.20 10.77
C MET A 8 -17.26 -5.15 11.84
N ASP A 9 -17.09 -5.42 13.14
CA ASP A 9 -17.46 -4.48 14.22
C ASP A 9 -16.33 -3.50 14.62
N ARG A 10 -15.19 -3.55 13.93
CA ARG A 10 -14.02 -2.76 14.31
C ARG A 10 -14.07 -1.37 13.66
N LYS A 11 -14.41 -0.36 14.45
CA LYS A 11 -14.19 1.05 14.08
C LYS A 11 -12.69 1.33 14.11
N LEU A 12 -12.14 1.79 12.99
CA LEU A 12 -10.75 2.23 12.96
C LEU A 12 -10.63 3.56 13.69
N VAL A 13 -9.60 3.66 14.52
CA VAL A 13 -9.26 4.86 15.28
C VAL A 13 -7.86 5.30 14.85
N GLU A 14 -7.57 6.60 14.95
CA GLU A 14 -6.21 7.08 14.74
C GLU A 14 -5.23 6.34 15.65
N VAL A 15 -4.10 5.94 15.07
CA VAL A 15 -3.02 5.27 15.78
C VAL A 15 -2.57 6.07 17.01
N SER A 16 -2.61 7.40 16.97
CA SER A 16 -2.29 8.24 18.15
C SER A 16 -3.22 8.03 19.34
N LYS A 17 -4.52 7.79 19.10
CA LYS A 17 -5.48 7.54 20.18
C LYS A 17 -5.31 6.16 20.82
N ILE A 18 -4.69 5.21 20.10
CA ILE A 18 -4.31 3.91 20.64
C ILE A 18 -3.15 4.08 21.63
N PHE A 19 -2.27 5.06 21.40
CA PHE A 19 -1.15 5.34 22.28
C PHE A 19 -1.54 6.08 23.57
N GLU A 20 -2.61 6.89 23.54
CA GLU A 20 -3.17 7.55 24.74
C GLU A 20 -3.61 6.55 25.83
N THR A 21 -3.85 5.28 25.48
CA THR A 21 -4.14 4.21 26.45
C THR A 21 -2.85 3.58 27.02
N SER A 22 -2.26 4.30 27.98
CA SER A 22 -1.22 4.03 29.00
C SER A 22 -0.15 2.92 28.85
N LEU A 23 -0.41 1.78 28.22
CA LEU A 23 0.56 0.67 28.14
C LEU A 23 1.59 0.85 27.02
N LEU A 24 1.16 1.29 25.83
CA LEU A 24 2.07 1.47 24.69
C LEU A 24 2.94 2.72 24.83
N ASP A 25 2.41 3.77 25.47
CA ASP A 25 3.18 4.98 25.81
C ASP A 25 4.42 4.62 26.64
N SER A 26 4.29 3.71 27.61
CA SER A 26 5.45 3.27 28.42
C SER A 26 6.53 2.55 27.60
N LEU A 27 6.13 1.79 26.58
CA LEU A 27 7.03 1.00 25.74
C LEU A 27 7.77 1.84 24.68
N PHE A 28 7.11 2.87 24.14
CA PHE A 28 7.67 3.70 23.07
C PHE A 28 8.24 5.04 23.55
N LYS A 29 8.06 5.41 24.83
CA LYS A 29 8.64 6.62 25.46
C LYS A 29 10.14 6.78 25.23
N ASN A 30 10.90 5.68 25.11
CA ASN A 30 12.35 5.73 24.90
C ASN A 30 12.78 5.67 23.42
N ASN A 31 11.85 5.47 22.48
CA ASN A 31 12.18 5.39 21.06
C ASN A 31 12.29 6.79 20.45
N GLU A 32 13.46 7.12 19.91
CA GLU A 32 13.72 8.44 19.31
C GLU A 32 12.79 8.76 18.14
N ASN A 33 12.45 7.75 17.34
CA ASN A 33 11.54 7.92 16.20
C ASN A 33 10.11 8.26 16.66
N TYR A 34 9.68 7.70 17.79
CA TYR A 34 8.38 7.98 18.36
C TYR A 34 8.30 9.39 18.96
N LYS A 35 9.35 9.81 19.68
CA LYS A 35 9.51 11.19 20.14
C LYS A 35 9.43 12.19 18.98
N LEU A 36 10.15 11.90 17.90
CA LEU A 36 10.14 12.74 16.69
C LEU A 36 8.75 12.80 16.05
N PHE A 37 8.06 11.66 15.96
CA PHE A 37 6.71 11.58 15.42
C PHE A 37 5.70 12.40 16.21
N ILE A 38 5.72 12.31 17.55
CA ILE A 38 4.85 13.13 18.41
C ILE A 38 5.12 14.61 18.16
N LEU A 39 6.39 15.03 18.18
CA LEU A 39 6.79 16.42 17.97
C LEU A 39 6.32 16.95 16.62
N GLN A 40 6.44 16.14 15.55
CA GLN A 40 5.95 16.50 14.23
C GLN A 40 4.42 16.67 14.20
N LYS A 41 3.67 15.81 14.89
CA LYS A 41 2.20 15.89 14.97
C LYS A 41 1.74 17.08 15.83
N SER A 42 2.41 17.34 16.95
CA SER A 42 2.08 18.43 17.86
C SER A 42 2.62 19.79 17.43
N TRP A 43 3.52 19.86 16.43
CA TRP A 43 4.16 21.10 15.99
C TRP A 43 3.16 22.22 15.64
N GLU A 44 2.04 21.86 15.02
CA GLU A 44 0.98 22.82 14.68
C GLU A 44 0.32 23.44 15.90
N ASN A 45 0.16 22.67 16.98
CA ASN A 45 -0.36 23.17 18.25
C ASN A 45 0.68 24.00 19.01
N ILE A 46 1.97 23.70 18.86
CA ILE A 46 3.07 24.38 19.54
C ILE A 46 3.37 25.74 18.88
N ALA A 47 3.60 25.73 17.56
CA ALA A 47 4.01 26.90 16.80
C ALA A 47 2.82 27.71 16.24
N GLY A 48 1.63 27.12 16.16
CA GLY A 48 0.46 27.72 15.54
C GLY A 48 0.39 27.50 14.04
N SER A 49 -0.82 27.62 13.49
CA SER A 49 -1.15 27.25 12.10
C SER A 49 -0.36 28.01 11.03
N LEU A 50 0.02 29.26 11.29
CA LEU A 50 0.82 30.08 10.37
C LEU A 50 2.27 29.58 10.29
N LEU A 51 2.93 29.47 11.45
CA LEU A 51 4.34 29.05 11.51
C LEU A 51 4.50 27.58 11.12
N ALA A 52 3.53 26.71 11.45
CA ALA A 52 3.59 25.29 11.11
C ALA A 52 3.32 24.97 9.63
N LYS A 53 2.85 25.94 8.83
CA LYS A 53 2.82 25.83 7.37
C LYS A 53 4.21 26.03 6.76
N GLU A 54 4.98 26.94 7.34
CA GLU A 54 6.26 27.40 6.82
C GLU A 54 7.46 26.83 7.60
N SER A 55 7.20 25.94 8.56
CA SER A 55 8.24 25.26 9.32
C SER A 55 7.83 23.86 9.74
N PHE A 56 8.82 22.98 9.84
CA PHE A 56 8.60 21.59 10.24
C PHE A 56 9.77 21.04 11.06
N VAL A 57 9.45 20.10 11.95
CA VAL A 57 10.44 19.40 12.77
C VAL A 57 11.17 18.36 11.91
N LEU A 58 12.47 18.56 11.69
CA LEU A 58 13.30 17.67 10.89
C LEU A 58 13.71 16.43 11.68
N LYS A 59 14.44 16.68 12.77
CA LYS A 59 15.09 15.68 13.62
C LYS A 59 15.48 16.35 14.92
N PHE A 60 15.82 15.56 15.92
CA PHE A 60 16.62 16.03 17.04
C PHE A 60 17.90 15.23 17.11
N VAL A 61 18.96 15.86 17.61
CA VAL A 61 20.22 15.20 17.91
C VAL A 61 20.58 15.62 19.32
N ASN A 62 20.70 14.64 20.23
CA ASN A 62 20.87 14.87 21.65
C ASN A 62 19.76 15.81 22.18
N SER A 63 20.13 16.91 22.83
CA SER A 63 19.22 17.92 23.38
C SER A 63 18.90 19.08 22.43
N VAL A 64 19.19 18.96 21.13
CA VAL A 64 18.95 20.02 20.14
C VAL A 64 17.93 19.58 19.09
N LEU A 65 16.83 20.32 18.99
CA LEU A 65 15.80 20.09 17.96
C LEU A 65 16.11 20.91 16.71
N PHE A 66 16.11 20.26 15.55
CA PHE A 66 16.28 20.90 14.26
C PHE A 66 14.92 21.11 13.60
N ILE A 67 14.65 22.36 13.23
CA ILE A 67 13.44 22.78 12.55
C ILE A 67 13.85 23.34 11.19
N GLN A 68 13.26 22.82 10.13
CA GLN A 68 13.44 23.37 8.79
C GLN A 68 12.35 24.37 8.48
N VAL A 69 12.74 25.40 7.75
CA VAL A 69 11.95 26.58 7.46
C VAL A 69 12.11 26.93 5.98
N THR A 70 11.06 27.48 5.38
CA THR A 70 10.99 27.75 3.93
C THR A 70 11.89 28.90 3.48
N ASN A 71 12.00 29.96 4.29
CA ASN A 71 12.82 31.13 3.99
C ASN A 71 13.43 31.76 5.26
N SER A 72 14.42 32.64 5.07
CA SER A 72 15.15 33.40 6.10
C SER A 72 14.25 34.28 6.98
N VAL A 73 13.15 34.81 6.44
CA VAL A 73 12.17 35.62 7.19
C VAL A 73 11.56 34.81 8.32
N TRP A 74 11.00 33.64 8.00
CA TRP A 74 10.42 32.73 8.98
C TRP A 74 11.47 32.17 9.95
N LYS A 75 12.71 31.95 9.48
CA LYS A 75 13.83 31.55 10.34
C LYS A 75 14.09 32.60 11.43
N ASN A 76 14.11 33.88 11.06
CA ASN A 76 14.33 34.97 12.00
C ASN A 76 13.16 35.10 12.97
N GLN A 77 11.92 35.00 12.49
CA GLN A 77 10.73 35.05 13.34
C GLN A 77 10.70 33.92 14.37
N LEU A 78 10.99 32.68 13.95
CA LEU A 78 11.07 31.53 14.85
C LEU A 78 12.24 31.64 15.83
N HIS A 79 13.34 32.26 15.41
CA HIS A 79 14.47 32.54 16.30
C HIS A 79 14.10 33.50 17.42
N MET A 80 13.28 34.53 17.14
CA MET A 80 12.77 35.44 18.17
C MET A 80 11.85 34.73 19.17
N LEU A 81 11.03 33.79 18.68
CA LEU A 81 10.09 32.99 19.49
C LEU A 81 10.73 31.75 20.14
N LYS A 82 12.05 31.59 20.04
CA LYS A 82 12.76 30.38 20.43
C LYS A 82 12.56 29.99 21.89
N LYS A 83 12.58 30.97 22.81
CA LYS A 83 12.39 30.73 24.25
C LYS A 83 10.98 30.21 24.55
N ASP A 84 9.98 30.82 23.92
CA ASP A 84 8.57 30.43 24.10
C ASP A 84 8.26 29.08 23.47
N LEU A 85 8.87 28.77 22.32
CA LEU A 85 8.73 27.45 21.69
C LEU A 85 9.36 26.37 22.56
N LEU A 86 10.55 26.63 23.10
CA LEU A 86 11.26 25.68 23.95
C LEU A 86 10.49 25.39 25.25
N SER A 87 9.90 26.41 25.88
CA SER A 87 9.06 26.22 27.07
C SER A 87 7.80 25.41 26.75
N LYS A 88 7.12 25.67 25.63
CA LYS A 88 5.96 24.90 25.18
C LYS A 88 6.28 23.45 24.86
N ILE A 89 7.44 23.19 24.24
CA ILE A 89 7.88 21.82 23.92
C ILE A 89 8.18 21.04 25.21
N ASN A 90 8.92 21.64 26.13
CA ASN A 90 9.31 20.99 27.38
C ASN A 90 8.12 20.82 28.36
N ALA A 91 7.06 21.61 28.21
CA ALA A 91 5.81 21.46 28.96
C ALA A 91 4.94 20.26 28.52
N LEU A 92 5.27 19.59 27.41
CA LEU A 92 4.53 18.42 26.95
C LEU A 92 4.75 17.21 27.88
N PRO A 93 3.74 16.33 28.06
CA PRO A 93 3.76 15.21 29.01
C PRO A 93 4.79 14.09 28.68
N TYR A 94 5.64 14.30 27.68
CA TYR A 94 6.60 13.32 27.16
C TYR A 94 8.04 13.54 27.65
N ASN A 95 8.24 14.46 28.62
CA ASN A 95 9.52 14.76 29.27
C ASN A 95 10.66 15.03 28.25
N PHE A 96 10.37 15.91 27.28
CA PHE A 96 11.38 16.36 26.34
C PHE A 96 12.36 17.30 27.06
N ASN A 97 13.65 16.93 27.07
CA ASN A 97 14.71 17.73 27.68
C ASN A 97 15.54 18.42 26.58
N PHE A 98 14.90 19.27 25.77
CA PHE A 98 15.61 20.04 24.77
C PHE A 98 16.21 21.30 25.41
N THR A 99 17.52 21.47 25.20
CA THR A 99 18.28 22.64 25.64
C THR A 99 18.29 23.73 24.58
N ASP A 100 18.10 23.36 23.30
CA ASP A 100 18.22 24.31 22.19
C ASP A 100 17.35 23.97 20.97
N LEU A 101 17.00 25.00 20.20
CA LEU A 101 16.33 24.89 18.90
C LEU A 101 17.20 25.51 17.80
N ARG A 102 17.42 24.76 16.72
CA ARG A 102 18.16 25.21 15.53
C ARG A 102 17.25 25.26 14.30
N PHE A 103 17.31 26.39 13.60
CA PHE A 103 16.49 26.65 12.42
C PHE A 103 17.34 26.59 11.14
N VAL A 104 16.95 25.73 10.20
CA VAL A 104 17.63 25.49 8.93
C VAL A 104 16.71 25.92 7.78
N VAL A 105 17.25 26.60 6.76
CA VAL A 105 16.47 26.94 5.57
C VAL A 105 16.52 25.76 4.60
N GLY A 106 15.38 25.37 4.05
CA GLY A 106 15.32 24.34 3.01
C GLY A 106 13.97 24.34 2.31
N SER A 107 13.79 23.43 1.34
CA SER A 107 12.56 23.34 0.56
C SER A 107 11.33 23.00 1.42
N ASN A 108 10.16 23.47 0.99
CA ASN A 108 8.90 23.19 1.69
C ASN A 108 8.67 21.68 1.77
N PHE A 109 8.55 21.15 2.98
CA PHE A 109 8.09 19.79 3.17
C PHE A 109 6.60 19.73 2.88
N VAL A 110 6.23 19.14 1.75
CA VAL A 110 4.83 18.89 1.42
C VAL A 110 4.32 17.81 2.36
N LYS A 111 3.54 18.18 3.39
CA LYS A 111 2.75 17.23 4.19
C LYS A 111 1.86 16.45 3.23
N ARG A 112 2.28 15.24 2.83
CA ARG A 112 1.46 14.37 2.00
C ARG A 112 0.26 13.96 2.85
N LYS A 113 -0.93 14.43 2.48
CA LYS A 113 -2.16 13.89 3.07
C LYS A 113 -2.18 12.39 2.80
N PRO A 114 -2.54 11.55 3.78
CA PRO A 114 -2.74 10.13 3.51
C PRO A 114 -3.79 9.99 2.40
N PHE A 115 -3.57 9.04 1.50
CA PHE A 115 -4.46 8.80 0.34
C PHE A 115 -5.91 8.52 0.77
N LEU A 116 -6.10 8.00 1.99
CA LEU A 116 -7.40 7.67 2.57
C LEU A 116 -7.51 8.27 3.99
N SER A 117 -8.67 8.86 4.30
CA SER A 117 -9.01 9.28 5.66
C SER A 117 -9.71 8.14 6.41
N ILE A 118 -9.45 8.03 7.71
CA ILE A 118 -10.13 7.07 8.61
C ILE A 118 -11.65 7.20 8.52
N ASP A 119 -12.17 8.42 8.39
CA ASP A 119 -13.61 8.67 8.29
C ASP A 119 -14.22 8.04 7.04
N LYS A 120 -13.53 8.12 5.89
CA LYS A 120 -13.98 7.48 4.65
C LYS A 120 -14.01 5.96 4.80
N VAL A 121 -12.99 5.37 5.44
CA VAL A 121 -12.92 3.93 5.67
C VAL A 121 -14.03 3.48 6.62
N ASN A 122 -14.22 4.17 7.74
CA ASN A 122 -15.28 3.87 8.70
C ASN A 122 -16.68 4.03 8.08
N LYS A 123 -16.89 5.05 7.24
CA LYS A 123 -18.15 5.23 6.51
C LYS A 123 -18.43 4.04 5.58
N ASN A 124 -17.44 3.57 4.84
CA ASN A 124 -17.58 2.38 4.00
C ASN A 124 -17.83 1.10 4.81
N ASN A 125 -17.14 0.91 5.94
CA ASN A 125 -17.37 -0.24 6.82
C ASN A 125 -18.80 -0.24 7.38
N ASN A 126 -19.30 0.92 7.81
CA ASN A 126 -20.67 1.05 8.29
C ASN A 126 -21.70 0.77 7.19
N LEU A 127 -21.45 1.24 5.97
CA LEU A 127 -22.29 0.93 4.82
C LEU A 127 -22.35 -0.59 4.57
N LEU A 128 -21.19 -1.25 4.50
CA LEU A 128 -21.11 -2.71 4.30
C LEU A 128 -21.78 -3.47 5.44
N LYS A 129 -21.63 -3.01 6.68
CA LYS A 129 -22.32 -3.59 7.83
C LYS A 129 -23.84 -3.53 7.70
N ASN A 130 -24.38 -2.40 7.23
CA ASN A 130 -25.81 -2.23 6.99
C ASN A 130 -26.31 -3.09 5.82
N ILE A 131 -25.48 -3.27 4.78
CA ILE A 131 -25.80 -4.17 3.67
C ILE A 131 -25.85 -5.61 4.19
N HIS A 132 -24.82 -6.04 4.93
CA HIS A 132 -24.69 -7.43 5.40
C HIS A 132 -25.51 -7.74 6.66
N SER A 133 -26.37 -6.84 7.14
CA SER A 133 -27.23 -7.07 8.29
C SER A 133 -28.56 -7.75 7.95
N ALA A 134 -28.90 -7.89 6.66
CA ALA A 134 -30.13 -8.53 6.18
C ALA A 134 -30.30 -9.94 6.75
N ASP A 135 -31.40 -10.24 7.43
CA ASP A 135 -31.61 -11.56 8.03
C ASP A 135 -32.15 -12.59 7.02
N LEU A 136 -31.83 -13.85 7.28
CA LEU A 136 -32.34 -14.99 6.54
C LEU A 136 -33.68 -15.44 7.10
N ASP A 137 -34.60 -15.79 6.22
CA ASP A 137 -35.92 -16.30 6.57
C ASP A 137 -35.79 -17.75 7.06
N GLU A 138 -36.76 -18.24 7.84
CA GLU A 138 -36.73 -19.61 8.35
C GLU A 138 -36.68 -20.67 7.24
N LYS A 139 -37.29 -20.39 6.08
CA LYS A 139 -37.21 -21.26 4.91
C LYS A 139 -35.78 -21.37 4.36
N GLU A 140 -35.06 -20.25 4.29
CA GLU A 140 -33.69 -20.19 3.79
C GLU A 140 -32.73 -20.91 4.74
N LYS A 141 -32.88 -20.67 6.06
CA LYS A 141 -32.12 -21.38 7.09
C LYS A 141 -32.31 -22.90 7.00
N ASN A 142 -33.55 -23.36 6.87
CA ASN A 142 -33.87 -24.77 6.76
C ASN A 142 -33.29 -25.42 5.49
N GLN A 143 -33.24 -24.69 4.37
CA GLN A 143 -32.57 -25.18 3.15
C GLN A 143 -31.06 -25.36 3.36
N ILE A 144 -30.40 -24.40 4.03
CA ILE A 144 -28.97 -24.47 4.34
C ILE A 144 -28.68 -25.67 5.25
N LEU A 145 -29.47 -25.87 6.29
CA LEU A 145 -29.32 -27.01 7.21
C LEU A 145 -29.45 -28.36 6.48
N ARG A 146 -30.50 -28.51 5.65
CA ARG A 146 -30.68 -29.72 4.83
C ARG A 146 -29.52 -29.99 3.87
N TRP A 147 -28.94 -28.94 3.29
CA TRP A 147 -27.77 -29.07 2.43
C TRP A 147 -26.55 -29.54 3.23
N ILE A 148 -26.33 -28.99 4.42
CA ILE A 148 -25.22 -29.37 5.31
C ILE A 148 -25.35 -30.83 5.74
N ASP A 149 -26.53 -31.25 6.17
CA ASP A 149 -26.78 -32.62 6.63
C ASP A 149 -26.57 -33.65 5.51
N SER A 150 -26.83 -33.28 4.25
CA SER A 150 -26.63 -34.18 3.11
C SER A 150 -25.20 -34.25 2.59
N HIS A 151 -24.41 -33.18 2.71
CA HIS A 151 -23.08 -33.08 2.09
C HIS A 151 -21.93 -33.24 3.09
N ILE A 152 -22.13 -32.94 4.38
CA ILE A 152 -21.09 -33.01 5.41
C ILE A 152 -21.31 -34.26 6.26
N LYS A 153 -20.48 -35.29 6.02
CA LYS A 153 -20.53 -36.56 6.75
C LYS A 153 -19.90 -36.51 8.14
N ASN A 154 -18.91 -35.63 8.34
CA ASN A 154 -18.23 -35.48 9.63
C ASN A 154 -19.04 -34.53 10.52
N ASP A 155 -19.56 -35.04 11.63
CA ASP A 155 -20.42 -34.29 12.54
C ASP A 155 -19.69 -33.12 13.22
N ASP A 156 -18.39 -33.23 13.49
CA ASP A 156 -17.60 -32.16 14.13
C ASP A 156 -17.51 -30.90 13.25
N LEU A 157 -17.65 -31.05 11.94
CA LEU A 157 -17.56 -29.95 10.97
C LEU A 157 -18.91 -29.30 10.67
N LYS A 158 -20.03 -29.92 11.05
CA LYS A 158 -21.37 -29.42 10.71
C LYS A 158 -21.64 -28.04 11.32
N GLU A 159 -21.36 -27.86 12.60
CA GLU A 159 -21.60 -26.56 13.27
C GLU A 159 -20.71 -25.42 12.73
N PRO A 160 -19.37 -25.59 12.57
CA PRO A 160 -18.54 -24.57 11.91
C PRO A 160 -19.01 -24.21 10.50
N PHE A 161 -19.43 -25.20 9.69
CA PHE A 161 -19.94 -24.95 8.34
C PHE A 161 -21.30 -24.27 8.36
N LYS A 162 -22.18 -24.60 9.31
CA LYS A 162 -23.46 -23.94 9.49
C LYS A 162 -23.30 -22.46 9.79
N ASP A 163 -22.47 -22.11 10.77
CA ASP A 163 -22.17 -20.71 11.09
C ASP A 163 -21.60 -19.96 9.88
N PHE A 164 -20.67 -20.61 9.16
CA PHE A 164 -20.07 -20.05 7.95
C PHE A 164 -21.10 -19.83 6.82
N MET A 165 -21.90 -20.85 6.50
CA MET A 165 -22.89 -20.79 5.42
C MET A 165 -23.99 -19.77 5.73
N LEU A 166 -24.51 -19.76 6.96
CA LEU A 166 -25.47 -18.75 7.38
C LEU A 166 -24.90 -17.34 7.21
N GLY A 167 -23.64 -17.11 7.62
CA GLY A 167 -22.95 -15.84 7.41
C GLY A 167 -22.81 -15.44 5.94
N LEU A 168 -22.43 -16.39 5.07
CA LEU A 168 -22.28 -16.14 3.63
C LEU A 168 -23.61 -15.80 2.95
N PHE A 169 -24.67 -16.56 3.23
CA PHE A 169 -25.99 -16.32 2.65
C PHE A 169 -26.58 -14.99 3.14
N LYS A 170 -26.33 -14.63 4.41
CA LYS A 170 -26.70 -13.33 4.97
C LYS A 170 -26.08 -12.17 4.18
N ILE A 171 -24.77 -12.24 3.95
CA ILE A 171 -24.02 -11.26 3.13
C ILE A 171 -24.62 -11.20 1.73
N ARG A 172 -24.80 -12.36 1.08
CA ARG A 172 -25.28 -12.45 -0.30
C ARG A 172 -26.69 -11.85 -0.47
N LYS A 173 -27.61 -12.12 0.47
CA LYS A 173 -28.97 -11.53 0.48
C LYS A 173 -28.89 -10.01 0.61
N GLY A 174 -28.06 -9.52 1.53
CA GLY A 174 -27.81 -8.10 1.73
C GLY A 174 -27.29 -7.37 0.48
N GLU A 175 -26.30 -7.96 -0.18
CA GLU A 175 -25.72 -7.45 -1.42
C GLU A 175 -26.76 -7.38 -2.55
N LEU A 176 -27.57 -8.43 -2.73
CA LEU A 176 -28.64 -8.47 -3.73
C LEU A 176 -29.71 -7.38 -3.49
N LEU A 177 -30.12 -7.17 -2.24
CA LEU A 177 -31.06 -6.11 -1.87
C LEU A 177 -30.47 -4.70 -2.11
N SER A 178 -29.15 -4.57 -2.10
CA SER A 178 -28.42 -3.31 -2.29
C SER A 178 -27.96 -3.08 -3.73
N SER A 179 -28.63 -3.72 -4.70
CA SER A 179 -28.37 -3.58 -6.14
C SER A 179 -26.98 -4.03 -6.60
N TYR A 180 -26.36 -4.97 -5.90
CA TYR A 180 -25.13 -5.61 -6.39
C TYR A 180 -25.45 -6.49 -7.59
N THR A 181 -24.58 -6.47 -8.59
CA THR A 181 -24.78 -7.23 -9.84
C THR A 181 -23.75 -8.34 -9.97
N PRO A 182 -24.11 -9.50 -10.55
CA PRO A 182 -23.16 -10.59 -10.72
C PRO A 182 -22.05 -10.21 -11.70
N CYS A 183 -20.82 -10.61 -11.37
CA CYS A 183 -19.66 -10.44 -12.22
C CYS A 183 -19.84 -11.19 -13.55
N PHE A 184 -19.53 -10.53 -14.66
CA PHE A 184 -19.63 -11.12 -16.00
C PHE A 184 -18.80 -12.41 -16.21
N LEU A 185 -17.74 -12.62 -15.43
CA LEU A 185 -16.81 -13.75 -15.63
C LEU A 185 -16.95 -14.88 -14.61
N CYS A 186 -17.36 -14.59 -13.37
CA CYS A 186 -17.41 -15.59 -12.29
C CYS A 186 -18.70 -15.55 -11.46
N SER A 187 -19.64 -14.67 -11.79
CA SER A 187 -20.92 -14.49 -11.09
C SER A 187 -20.82 -14.10 -9.60
N ALA A 188 -19.63 -13.78 -9.09
CA ALA A 188 -19.46 -13.14 -7.79
C ALA A 188 -20.17 -11.77 -7.78
N LEU A 189 -20.81 -11.40 -6.67
CA LEU A 189 -21.54 -10.13 -6.59
C LEU A 189 -20.56 -8.96 -6.54
N CYS A 190 -20.80 -7.98 -7.41
CA CYS A 190 -20.02 -6.76 -7.53
C CYS A 190 -20.85 -5.55 -7.07
N PRO A 191 -20.21 -4.54 -6.45
CA PRO A 191 -20.85 -3.26 -6.21
C PRO A 191 -21.40 -2.66 -7.52
N PRO A 192 -22.46 -1.85 -7.46
CA PRO A 192 -23.15 -1.33 -8.66
C PRO A 192 -22.24 -0.51 -9.59
N SER A 193 -21.11 0.01 -9.09
CA SER A 193 -20.12 0.73 -9.88
C SER A 193 -19.24 -0.15 -10.77
N LYS A 194 -19.20 -1.47 -10.56
CA LYS A 194 -18.28 -2.40 -11.25
C LYS A 194 -19.01 -3.58 -11.87
N LYS A 195 -18.71 -3.87 -13.14
CA LYS A 195 -19.24 -5.05 -13.88
C LYS A 195 -18.39 -6.31 -13.71
N ILE A 196 -17.10 -6.15 -13.39
CA ILE A 196 -16.13 -7.23 -13.22
C ILE A 196 -15.55 -7.13 -11.80
N CYS A 197 -15.45 -8.26 -11.11
CA CYS A 197 -14.88 -8.29 -9.76
C CYS A 197 -13.37 -8.09 -9.83
N VAL A 198 -12.77 -7.59 -8.74
CA VAL A 198 -11.33 -7.30 -8.64
C VAL A 198 -10.47 -8.52 -8.95
N LEU A 199 -10.92 -9.72 -8.55
CA LEU A 199 -10.20 -10.97 -8.83
C LEU A 199 -10.14 -11.27 -10.33
N CYS A 200 -11.27 -11.16 -11.03
CA CYS A 200 -11.35 -11.36 -12.47
C CYS A 200 -10.60 -10.27 -13.24
N GLU A 201 -10.69 -9.02 -12.80
CA GLU A 201 -9.91 -7.90 -13.34
C GLU A 201 -8.40 -8.20 -13.25
N ASN A 202 -7.92 -8.65 -12.09
CA ASN A 202 -6.53 -9.06 -11.90
C ASN A 202 -6.13 -10.27 -12.76
N VAL A 203 -7.03 -11.21 -13.01
CA VAL A 203 -6.78 -12.32 -13.94
C VAL A 203 -6.62 -11.82 -15.38
N LEU A 204 -7.49 -10.91 -15.83
CA LEU A 204 -7.41 -10.30 -17.16
C LEU A 204 -6.11 -9.51 -17.34
N GLU A 205 -5.76 -8.66 -16.37
CA GLU A 205 -4.51 -7.89 -16.41
C GLU A 205 -3.27 -8.79 -16.43
N ARG A 206 -3.27 -9.87 -15.63
CA ARG A 206 -2.19 -10.87 -15.69
C ARG A 206 -2.10 -11.55 -17.06
N LYS A 207 -3.24 -11.89 -17.68
CA LYS A 207 -3.27 -12.49 -19.03
C LYS A 207 -2.70 -11.53 -20.08
N LYS A 208 -3.08 -10.24 -20.05
CA LYS A 208 -2.51 -9.20 -20.93
C LYS A 208 -1.00 -9.09 -20.74
N LYS A 209 -0.54 -8.95 -19.50
CA LYS A 209 0.90 -8.90 -19.18
C LYS A 209 1.63 -10.14 -19.67
N HIS A 210 1.05 -11.32 -19.48
CA HIS A 210 1.64 -12.58 -19.93
C HIS A 210 1.75 -12.65 -21.45
N ALA A 211 0.73 -12.18 -22.19
CA ALA A 211 0.78 -12.09 -23.65
C ALA A 211 1.94 -11.21 -24.13
N ILE A 212 2.10 -10.02 -23.54
CA ILE A 212 3.23 -9.11 -23.85
C ILE A 212 4.57 -9.77 -23.53
N VAL A 213 4.68 -10.45 -22.38
CA VAL A 213 5.89 -11.19 -21.99
C VAL A 213 6.22 -12.30 -22.99
N ILE A 214 5.24 -13.03 -23.51
CA ILE A 214 5.46 -14.06 -24.55
C ILE A 214 6.02 -13.41 -25.82
N ILE A 215 5.46 -12.28 -26.26
CA ILE A 215 5.93 -11.54 -27.44
C ILE A 215 7.40 -11.13 -27.25
N LEU A 216 7.72 -10.48 -26.13
CA LEU A 216 9.08 -10.02 -25.83
C LEU A 216 10.09 -11.16 -25.61
N LYS A 217 9.65 -12.33 -25.11
CA LYS A 217 10.52 -13.51 -25.04
C LYS A 217 10.88 -14.07 -26.41
N LYS A 218 9.98 -13.96 -27.40
CA LYS A 218 10.25 -14.39 -28.78
C LYS A 218 11.05 -13.33 -29.54
N LYS A 219 10.70 -12.05 -29.35
CA LYS A 219 11.28 -10.90 -30.04
C LYS A 219 11.60 -9.78 -29.04
N PRO A 220 12.75 -9.85 -28.34
CA PRO A 220 13.11 -8.91 -27.27
C PRO A 220 13.44 -7.48 -27.75
N HIS A 221 13.72 -7.30 -29.03
CA HIS A 221 14.07 -6.01 -29.61
C HIS A 221 12.86 -5.10 -29.81
N LEU A 222 11.63 -5.66 -29.83
CA LEU A 222 10.45 -4.91 -30.20
C LEU A 222 10.21 -3.71 -29.29
N ASN A 223 9.87 -2.58 -29.90
CA ASN A 223 9.47 -1.37 -29.20
C ASN A 223 7.97 -1.40 -28.84
N TYR A 224 7.51 -0.38 -28.11
CA TYR A 224 6.12 -0.28 -27.70
C TYR A 224 5.15 -0.26 -28.91
N ASN A 225 5.46 0.50 -29.97
CA ASN A 225 4.59 0.65 -31.13
C ASN A 225 4.42 -0.69 -31.87
N GLU A 226 5.52 -1.40 -32.10
CA GLU A 226 5.52 -2.70 -32.76
C GLU A 226 4.77 -3.76 -31.94
N VAL A 227 4.93 -3.75 -30.61
CA VAL A 227 4.14 -4.64 -29.74
C VAL A 227 2.67 -4.25 -29.77
N ASN A 228 2.35 -2.96 -29.78
CA ASN A 228 0.97 -2.47 -29.81
C ASN A 228 0.25 -2.80 -31.12
N GLU A 229 0.97 -2.87 -32.25
CA GLU A 229 0.45 -3.36 -33.53
C GLU A 229 0.10 -4.86 -33.49
N ILE A 230 0.92 -5.68 -32.81
CA ILE A 230 0.69 -7.13 -32.67
C ILE A 230 -0.40 -7.42 -31.64
N PHE A 231 -0.36 -6.72 -30.51
CA PHE A 231 -1.28 -6.87 -29.39
C PHE A 231 -1.57 -5.51 -28.76
N PRO A 232 -2.76 -4.93 -29.00
CA PRO A 232 -3.13 -3.64 -28.45
C PRO A 232 -2.98 -3.60 -26.93
N CYS A 233 -2.10 -2.75 -26.42
CA CYS A 233 -1.83 -2.65 -24.99
C CYS A 233 -1.46 -1.21 -24.57
N SER A 234 -1.63 -0.91 -23.28
CA SER A 234 -1.19 0.37 -22.74
C SER A 234 0.33 0.42 -22.56
N PHE A 235 0.91 1.62 -22.61
CA PHE A 235 2.33 1.80 -22.34
C PHE A 235 2.73 1.31 -20.94
N GLU A 236 1.87 1.50 -19.94
CA GLU A 236 2.10 1.01 -18.57
C GLU A 236 2.24 -0.52 -18.55
N SER A 237 1.30 -1.24 -19.18
CA SER A 237 1.34 -2.70 -19.26
C SER A 237 2.58 -3.21 -19.99
N PHE A 238 3.00 -2.52 -21.06
CA PHE A 238 4.22 -2.84 -21.80
C PHE A 238 5.48 -2.60 -20.95
N SER A 239 5.58 -1.43 -20.33
CA SER A 239 6.70 -1.05 -19.47
C SER A 239 6.86 -2.02 -18.31
N ASP A 240 5.76 -2.39 -17.65
CA ASP A 240 5.75 -3.36 -16.55
C ASP A 240 6.19 -4.76 -16.98
N ALA A 241 5.77 -5.21 -18.17
CA ALA A 241 6.19 -6.50 -18.72
C ALA A 241 7.69 -6.50 -19.06
N ARG A 242 8.18 -5.44 -19.70
CA ARG A 242 9.58 -5.26 -20.05
C ARG A 242 10.47 -5.17 -18.81
N ASN A 243 10.10 -4.33 -17.85
CA ASN A 243 10.84 -4.15 -16.60
C ASN A 243 10.90 -5.44 -15.78
N MET A 244 9.81 -6.22 -15.76
CA MET A 244 9.80 -7.54 -15.13
C MET A 244 10.82 -8.49 -15.76
N LEU A 245 10.93 -8.52 -17.10
CA LEU A 245 11.93 -9.34 -17.79
C LEU A 245 13.36 -8.83 -17.54
N ILE A 246 13.58 -7.52 -17.61
CA ILE A 246 14.88 -6.89 -17.34
C ILE A 246 15.34 -7.22 -15.92
N SER A 247 14.47 -7.04 -14.91
CA SER A 247 14.80 -7.37 -13.52
C SER A 247 15.12 -8.86 -13.37
N ARG A 248 14.31 -9.75 -13.94
CA ARG A 248 14.53 -11.19 -13.86
C ARG A 248 15.87 -11.61 -14.45
N TYR A 249 16.25 -11.09 -15.62
CA TYR A 249 17.54 -11.43 -16.23
C TYR A 249 18.72 -10.81 -15.49
N LYS A 250 18.58 -9.56 -14.99
CA LYS A 250 19.60 -8.96 -14.10
C LYS A 250 19.84 -9.81 -12.85
N ASP A 251 18.78 -10.29 -12.20
CA ASP A 251 18.90 -11.12 -11.00
C ASP A 251 19.60 -12.46 -11.28
N LYS A 252 19.34 -13.07 -12.44
CA LYS A 252 20.02 -14.31 -12.85
C LYS A 252 21.52 -14.09 -13.08
N ILE A 253 21.88 -13.02 -13.80
CA ILE A 253 23.27 -12.64 -14.07
C ILE A 253 24.00 -12.34 -12.76
N PHE A 254 23.33 -11.65 -11.82
CA PHE A 254 23.89 -11.38 -10.51
C PHE A 254 24.18 -12.65 -9.71
N LYS A 255 23.30 -13.66 -9.79
CA LYS A 255 23.46 -14.94 -9.10
C LYS A 255 24.37 -15.93 -9.84
N ASN A 256 24.98 -15.54 -10.96
CA ASN A 256 25.80 -16.41 -11.83
C ASN A 256 25.07 -17.69 -12.29
N HIS A 257 23.75 -17.62 -12.48
CA HIS A 257 22.91 -18.71 -12.99
C HIS A 257 22.43 -18.44 -14.42
N ASP A 258 23.09 -17.52 -15.12
CA ASP A 258 22.73 -17.05 -16.43
C ASP A 258 23.42 -17.85 -17.55
N THR A 259 22.78 -17.86 -18.72
CA THR A 259 23.36 -18.38 -19.96
C THR A 259 23.83 -17.25 -20.86
N VAL A 260 24.72 -17.54 -21.81
CA VAL A 260 25.18 -16.57 -22.83
C VAL A 260 24.00 -15.96 -23.60
N ASP A 261 22.98 -16.76 -23.87
CA ASP A 261 21.76 -16.30 -24.54
C ASP A 261 20.97 -15.34 -23.65
N GLU A 262 20.83 -15.60 -22.34
CA GLU A 262 20.12 -14.71 -21.42
C GLU A 262 20.80 -13.33 -21.30
N LYS A 263 22.13 -13.29 -21.40
CA LYS A 263 22.89 -12.04 -21.50
C LYS A 263 22.58 -11.27 -22.79
N LYS A 264 22.51 -11.96 -23.94
CA LYS A 264 22.09 -11.38 -25.23
C LYS A 264 20.65 -10.88 -25.19
N PHE A 265 19.75 -11.64 -24.56
CA PHE A 265 18.35 -11.28 -24.35
C PHE A 265 18.21 -9.98 -23.55
N LEU A 266 18.95 -9.85 -22.44
CA LEU A 266 18.94 -8.62 -21.66
C LEU A 266 19.44 -7.43 -22.48
N LEU A 267 20.54 -7.59 -23.22
CA LEU A 267 21.08 -6.50 -24.04
C LEU A 267 20.10 -6.08 -25.15
N SER A 268 19.45 -7.06 -25.79
CA SER A 268 18.42 -6.82 -26.81
C SER A 268 17.24 -6.02 -26.24
N LEU A 269 16.78 -6.35 -25.04
CA LEU A 269 15.71 -5.63 -24.35
C LEU A 269 16.09 -4.20 -23.96
N LEU A 270 17.37 -3.89 -23.79
CA LEU A 270 17.86 -2.55 -23.43
C LEU A 270 18.09 -1.67 -24.65
N ILE A 271 18.69 -2.23 -25.71
CA ILE A 271 19.16 -1.48 -26.89
C ILE A 271 18.15 -1.55 -28.05
N HIS A 272 17.12 -2.40 -27.98
CA HIS A 272 16.17 -2.64 -29.08
C HIS A 272 16.86 -3.17 -30.35
N LYS A 273 17.94 -3.95 -30.18
CA LYS A 273 18.71 -4.57 -31.27
C LYS A 273 18.36 -6.06 -31.36
N PRO A 274 18.10 -6.62 -32.57
CA PRO A 274 17.76 -8.04 -32.71
C PRO A 274 18.93 -8.94 -32.27
N LEU A 275 18.61 -10.12 -31.73
CA LEU A 275 19.59 -11.05 -31.14
C LEU A 275 20.70 -11.45 -32.11
N GLN A 276 20.38 -11.61 -33.40
CA GLN A 276 21.31 -12.00 -34.45
C GLN A 276 22.44 -10.98 -34.65
N ASN A 277 22.18 -9.71 -34.33
CA ASN A 277 23.12 -8.62 -34.57
C ASN A 277 23.97 -8.32 -33.31
N ILE A 278 23.80 -9.06 -32.22
CA ILE A 278 24.50 -8.85 -30.96
C ILE A 278 25.69 -9.81 -30.86
N SER A 279 26.90 -9.26 -30.83
CA SER A 279 28.12 -10.06 -30.66
C SER A 279 28.39 -10.39 -29.19
N ASP A 280 29.09 -11.50 -28.93
CA ASP A 280 29.48 -11.88 -27.56
C ASP A 280 30.40 -10.84 -26.89
N PHE A 281 31.20 -10.13 -27.69
CA PHE A 281 32.05 -9.05 -27.21
C PHE A 281 31.22 -7.85 -26.74
N GLU A 282 30.24 -7.41 -27.53
CA GLU A 282 29.31 -6.32 -27.15
C GLU A 282 28.61 -6.62 -25.82
N VAL A 283 28.15 -7.86 -25.65
CA VAL A 283 27.48 -8.32 -24.43
C VAL A 283 28.41 -8.25 -23.23
N ASN A 284 29.61 -8.81 -23.33
CA ASN A 284 30.55 -8.82 -22.22
C ASN A 284 31.02 -7.41 -21.84
N ASN A 285 31.13 -6.49 -22.81
CA ASN A 285 31.49 -5.11 -22.53
C ASN A 285 30.33 -4.32 -21.91
N ALA A 286 29.11 -4.46 -22.42
CA ALA A 286 27.95 -3.73 -21.91
C ALA A 286 27.52 -4.20 -20.51
N LEU A 287 27.61 -5.50 -20.24
CA LEU A 287 27.19 -6.06 -18.95
C LEU A 287 28.23 -5.88 -17.83
N LYS A 288 29.50 -5.59 -18.16
CA LYS A 288 30.54 -5.25 -17.16
C LYS A 288 30.19 -4.04 -16.31
N TYR A 289 29.47 -3.07 -16.88
CA TYR A 289 29.12 -1.81 -16.24
C TYR A 289 27.74 -1.82 -15.57
N ILE A 290 27.01 -2.93 -15.60
CA ILE A 290 25.72 -2.99 -14.92
C ILE A 290 25.97 -2.90 -13.41
N PRO A 291 25.44 -1.88 -12.71
CA PRO A 291 25.63 -1.74 -11.29
C PRO A 291 25.06 -2.97 -10.58
N ARG A 292 25.90 -3.61 -9.76
CA ARG A 292 25.45 -4.70 -8.90
C ARG A 292 24.37 -4.17 -7.99
N SER A 293 23.18 -4.73 -8.10
CA SER A 293 22.08 -4.41 -7.21
C SER A 293 22.50 -4.79 -5.79
N LYS A 294 22.70 -3.80 -4.92
CA LYS A 294 22.82 -4.01 -3.47
C LYS A 294 21.42 -4.29 -2.93
N PHE A 295 21.00 -5.55 -2.98
CA PHE A 295 19.96 -6.06 -2.08
C PHE A 295 20.54 -7.25 -1.33
#